data_AF-A0A7K0DEZ3-F1
#
_entry.id   AF-A0A7K0DEZ3-F1
#
_cell.length_a   1.000
_cell.length_b   1.000
_cell.length_c   1.000
_cell.angle_alpha   90.00
_cell.angle_beta   90.00
_cell.angle_gamma   90.00
#
_symmetry.space_group_name_H-M   'P 1'
#
loop_
_entity.id
_entity.type
_entity.pdbx_description
1 polymer ?
#
loop_
_entity_poly.entity_id
_entity_poly.type
_entity_poly.pdbx_seq_one_letter_code
_entity_poly.pdbx_strand_id
1 'polypeptide(L)'
;MNAPVNYPIPLAVEDFAPVLLTAVGVLLLRRTVPDRRTTVTVAAALIGCGGLAKATAKLLAALDLGDHAWLRGALFPLLAVGFGLLCLALPPRPTPTWLRILVPLLIAACAVGGVLKGAPSVFLVGTMIFATVAGVQLISTARARRVALAAVLFAVQLAAFFLLGFLASRDGQTIPLQWVEQLSNTAAQVAFVYAAWRLGSASGPADTA
;
A
#
# COMPACT_ATOMS: atom_id res chain seq x y z
N MET A 1 28.97 17.84 14.23
CA MET A 1 28.32 16.51 14.32
C MET A 1 26.89 16.77 14.78
N ASN A 2 25.92 16.76 13.86
CA ASN A 2 24.52 16.98 14.23
C ASN A 2 24.01 15.70 14.88
N ALA A 3 23.54 15.79 16.12
CA ALA A 3 22.93 14.65 16.81
C ALA A 3 21.82 14.08 15.91
N PRO A 4 21.79 12.76 15.64
CA PRO A 4 20.65 12.18 14.96
C PRO A 4 19.42 12.46 15.84
N VAL A 5 18.35 12.97 15.23
CA VAL A 5 17.04 12.93 15.90
C VAL A 5 16.77 11.45 16.18
N ASN A 6 16.94 11.04 17.43
CA ASN A 6 16.67 9.67 17.86
C ASN A 6 15.22 9.36 17.52
N TYR A 7 15.01 8.47 16.56
CA TYR A 7 13.68 8.06 16.14
C TYR A 7 13.04 7.29 17.31
N PRO A 8 11.92 7.77 17.89
CA PRO A 8 11.40 7.17 19.12
C PRO A 8 10.89 5.75 18.90
N ILE A 9 11.20 4.83 19.83
CA ILE A 9 10.67 3.46 19.83
C ILE A 9 9.13 3.43 19.67
N PRO A 10 8.34 4.25 20.39
CA PRO A 10 6.89 4.25 20.21
C PRO A 10 6.45 4.59 18.77
N LEU A 11 7.18 5.48 18.10
CA LEU A 11 6.90 5.85 16.71
C LEU A 11 7.26 4.72 15.74
N ALA A 12 8.32 3.96 16.03
CA ALA A 12 8.68 2.75 15.29
C ALA A 12 7.65 1.63 15.46
N VAL A 13 7.05 1.50 16.64
CA VAL A 13 5.96 0.56 16.90
C VAL A 13 4.68 0.98 16.18
N GLU A 14 4.35 2.28 16.17
CA GLU A 14 3.17 2.79 15.46
C GLU A 14 3.23 2.50 13.95
N ASP A 15 4.41 2.50 13.35
CA ASP A 15 4.64 2.17 11.94
C ASP A 15 4.08 0.77 11.54
N PHE A 16 3.89 -0.15 12.48
CA PHE A 16 3.28 -1.46 12.23
C PHE A 16 1.76 -1.39 12.05
N ALA A 17 1.07 -0.47 12.73
CA ALA A 17 -0.38 -0.36 12.70
C ALA A 17 -0.93 -0.14 11.28
N PRO A 18 -0.48 0.87 10.50
CA PRO A 18 -0.98 1.09 9.14
C PRO A 18 -0.61 -0.07 8.21
N VAL A 19 0.54 -0.73 8.42
CA VAL A 19 0.96 -1.89 7.62
C VAL A 19 0.00 -3.06 7.79
N LEU A 20 -0.32 -3.41 9.03
CA LEU A 20 -1.25 -4.49 9.34
C LEU A 20 -2.65 -4.17 8.83
N LEU A 21 -3.12 -2.94 9.03
CA LEU A 21 -4.41 -2.47 8.52
C LEU A 21 -4.45 -2.56 6.98
N THR A 22 -3.41 -2.12 6.28
CA THR A 22 -3.33 -2.23 4.82
C THR A 22 -3.42 -3.68 4.37
N ALA A 23 -2.64 -4.59 4.97
CA ALA A 23 -2.64 -6.00 4.61
C ALA A 23 -4.02 -6.64 4.85
N VAL A 24 -4.66 -6.35 5.99
CA VAL A 24 -6.03 -6.80 6.30
C VAL A 24 -7.03 -6.24 5.30
N GLY A 25 -6.96 -4.95 4.98
CA GLY A 25 -7.85 -4.30 4.03
C GLY A 25 -7.76 -4.91 2.64
N VAL A 26 -6.54 -5.20 2.17
CA VAL A 26 -6.33 -5.91 0.88
C VAL A 26 -6.88 -7.34 0.95
N LEU A 27 -6.64 -8.08 2.04
CA LEU A 27 -7.20 -9.42 2.22
C LEU A 27 -8.73 -9.44 2.18
N LEU A 28 -9.39 -8.43 2.72
CA LEU A 28 -10.86 -8.32 2.68
C LEU A 28 -11.40 -8.20 1.25
N LEU A 29 -10.63 -7.63 0.32
CA LEU A 29 -11.01 -7.54 -1.10
C LEU A 29 -11.13 -8.91 -1.78
N ARG A 30 -10.62 -10.01 -1.19
CA ARG A 30 -10.84 -11.37 -1.71
C ARG A 30 -12.34 -11.73 -1.80
N ARG A 31 -13.19 -11.05 -1.03
CA ARG A 31 -14.65 -11.20 -1.05
C ARG A 31 -15.29 -10.54 -2.27
N THR A 32 -14.64 -9.54 -2.88
CA THR A 32 -15.20 -8.79 -4.02
C THR A 32 -14.87 -9.40 -5.38
N VAL A 33 -13.85 -10.29 -5.41
CA VAL A 33 -13.32 -10.98 -6.61
C VAL A 33 -13.07 -12.47 -6.34
N PRO A 34 -14.13 -13.31 -6.28
CA PRO A 34 -14.00 -14.72 -5.88
C PRO A 34 -13.03 -15.53 -6.75
N ASP A 35 -13.01 -15.27 -8.07
CA ASP A 35 -12.15 -16.00 -9.01
C ASP A 35 -10.66 -15.65 -8.90
N ARG A 36 -10.32 -14.56 -8.19
CA ARG A 36 -8.95 -14.03 -8.04
C ARG A 36 -8.49 -13.97 -6.59
N ARG A 37 -9.14 -14.74 -5.69
CA ARG A 37 -8.82 -14.79 -4.24
C ARG A 37 -7.35 -15.04 -3.95
N THR A 38 -6.73 -15.98 -4.67
CA THR A 38 -5.31 -16.31 -4.50
C THR A 38 -4.42 -15.12 -4.87
N THR A 39 -4.69 -14.45 -6.00
CA THR A 39 -3.94 -13.28 -6.44
C THR A 39 -4.04 -12.13 -5.42
N VAL A 40 -5.24 -11.87 -4.88
CA VAL A 40 -5.42 -10.85 -3.82
C VAL A 40 -4.68 -11.22 -2.54
N THR A 41 -4.65 -12.51 -2.18
CA THR A 41 -3.94 -12.99 -0.98
C THR A 41 -2.43 -12.81 -1.13
N VAL A 42 -1.87 -13.16 -2.29
CA VAL A 42 -0.45 -12.93 -2.60
C VAL A 42 -0.13 -11.44 -2.62
N ALA A 43 -0.98 -10.62 -3.23
CA ALA A 43 -0.83 -9.16 -3.22
C ALA A 43 -0.79 -8.61 -1.78
N ALA A 44 -1.71 -9.03 -0.92
CA ALA A 44 -1.74 -8.62 0.48
C ALA A 44 -0.48 -9.06 1.25
N ALA A 45 -0.01 -10.29 1.02
CA ALA A 45 1.21 -10.81 1.64
C ALA A 45 2.43 -9.99 1.22
N LEU A 46 2.58 -9.70 -0.07
CA LEU A 46 3.70 -8.88 -0.57
C LEU A 46 3.65 -7.44 0.00
N ILE A 47 2.47 -6.81 -0.02
CA ILE A 47 2.29 -5.46 0.53
C ILE A 47 2.61 -5.44 2.03
N GLY A 48 2.08 -6.41 2.78
CA GLY A 48 2.34 -6.57 4.21
C GLY A 48 3.81 -6.81 4.52
N CYS A 49 4.46 -7.76 3.83
CA CYS A 49 5.89 -8.04 4.01
C CYS A 49 6.77 -6.82 3.70
N GLY A 50 6.45 -6.06 2.65
CA GLY A 50 7.17 -4.82 2.32
C GLY A 50 7.07 -3.78 3.43
N GLY A 51 5.86 -3.54 3.95
CA GLY A 51 5.63 -2.64 5.07
C GLY A 51 6.30 -3.11 6.36
N LEU A 52 6.19 -4.40 6.69
CA LEU A 52 6.77 -4.99 7.90
C LEU A 52 8.30 -4.93 7.86
N ALA A 53 8.92 -5.15 6.69
CA ALA A 53 10.36 -5.01 6.54
C ALA A 53 10.83 -3.58 6.87
N LYS A 54 10.11 -2.56 6.38
CA LYS A 54 10.41 -1.15 6.70
C LYS A 54 10.18 -0.81 8.17
N ALA A 55 9.05 -1.22 8.76
CA ALA A 55 8.75 -0.97 10.17
C ALA A 55 9.78 -1.65 11.08
N THR A 56 10.17 -2.89 10.75
CA THR A 56 11.22 -3.63 11.45
C THR A 56 12.58 -2.92 11.34
N ALA A 57 12.96 -2.42 10.16
CA ALA A 57 14.20 -1.65 9.99
C ALA A 57 14.24 -0.41 10.90
N LYS A 58 13.12 0.31 10.99
CA LYS A 58 12.99 1.49 11.88
C LYS A 58 13.06 1.11 13.35
N LEU A 59 12.43 0.00 13.74
CA LEU A 59 12.47 -0.49 15.12
C LEU A 59 13.89 -0.91 15.53
N LEU A 60 14.60 -1.66 14.68
CA LEU A 60 15.99 -2.05 14.92
C LEU A 60 16.90 -0.82 15.04
N ALA A 61 16.70 0.19 14.18
CA ALA A 61 17.42 1.45 14.27
C ALA A 61 17.10 2.21 15.57
N ALA A 62 15.84 2.24 16.02
CA ALA A 62 15.43 2.88 17.26
C ALA A 62 15.92 2.17 18.53
N LEU A 63 16.28 0.88 18.41
CA LEU A 63 16.85 0.06 19.48
C LEU A 63 18.40 0.07 19.48
N ASP A 64 19.03 0.90 18.63
CA ASP A 64 20.47 0.92 18.41
C ASP A 64 21.06 -0.45 17.99
N LEU A 65 20.24 -1.33 17.40
CA LEU A 65 20.63 -2.67 16.94
C LEU A 65 21.21 -2.67 15.50
N GLY A 66 21.47 -1.48 14.96
CA GLY A 66 22.13 -1.29 13.68
C GLY A 66 21.18 -1.06 12.49
N ASP A 67 21.76 -0.54 11.43
CA ASP A 67 21.04 -0.11 10.24
C ASP A 67 21.06 -1.18 9.13
N HIS A 68 19.90 -1.77 8.88
CA HIS A 68 19.73 -2.87 7.95
C HIS A 68 19.21 -2.38 6.60
N ALA A 69 20.14 -1.97 5.73
CA ALA A 69 19.81 -1.38 4.42
C ALA A 69 18.93 -2.29 3.54
N TRP A 70 19.08 -3.61 3.63
CA TRP A 70 18.28 -4.56 2.87
C TRP A 70 16.80 -4.58 3.29
N LEU A 71 16.50 -4.42 4.60
CA LEU A 71 15.13 -4.33 5.10
C LEU A 71 14.43 -3.06 4.58
N ARG A 72 15.14 -1.92 4.58
CA ARG A 72 14.62 -0.67 4.00
C ARG A 72 14.43 -0.77 2.49
N GLY A 73 15.37 -1.42 1.80
CA GLY A 73 15.34 -1.64 0.36
C GLY A 73 14.22 -2.57 -0.11
N ALA A 74 13.70 -3.45 0.76
CA ALA A 74 12.66 -4.41 0.42
C ALA A 74 11.27 -3.78 0.21
N LEU A 75 11.00 -2.59 0.78
CA LEU A 75 9.68 -1.96 0.74
C LEU A 75 9.13 -1.80 -0.68
N PHE A 76 9.80 -0.99 -1.50
CA PHE A 76 9.24 -0.59 -2.79
C PHE A 76 9.14 -1.73 -3.81
N PRO A 77 10.12 -2.65 -3.92
CA PRO A 77 9.96 -3.83 -4.77
C PRO A 77 8.72 -4.66 -4.39
N LEU A 78 8.52 -4.92 -3.10
CA LEU A 78 7.38 -5.71 -2.62
C LEU A 78 6.05 -4.98 -2.80
N LEU A 79 6.00 -3.67 -2.51
CA LEU A 79 4.80 -2.86 -2.75
C LEU A 79 4.46 -2.78 -4.25
N ALA A 80 5.45 -2.55 -5.12
CA ALA A 80 5.23 -2.43 -6.56
C ALA A 80 4.63 -3.71 -7.13
N VAL A 81 5.21 -4.88 -6.79
CA VAL A 81 4.68 -6.18 -7.24
C VAL A 81 3.32 -6.44 -6.62
N GLY A 82 3.14 -6.19 -5.31
CA GLY A 82 1.88 -6.42 -4.62
C GLY A 82 0.71 -5.58 -5.16
N PHE A 83 0.90 -4.27 -5.33
CA PHE A 83 -0.11 -3.40 -5.95
C PHE A 83 -0.30 -3.69 -7.44
N GLY A 84 0.74 -4.11 -8.16
CA GLY A 84 0.63 -4.59 -9.53
C GLY A 84 -0.30 -5.81 -9.65
N LEU A 85 -0.10 -6.82 -8.79
CA LEU A 85 -0.99 -7.98 -8.72
C LEU A 85 -2.41 -7.59 -8.31
N LEU A 86 -2.56 -6.64 -7.37
CA LEU A 86 -3.88 -6.13 -6.98
C LEU A 86 -4.59 -5.45 -8.16
N CYS A 87 -3.89 -4.64 -8.96
CA CYS A 87 -4.43 -4.03 -10.18
C CYS A 87 -4.95 -5.06 -11.18
N LEU A 88 -4.28 -6.21 -11.30
CA LEU A 88 -4.68 -7.30 -12.19
C LEU A 88 -5.85 -8.12 -11.63
N ALA A 89 -5.99 -8.19 -10.31
CA ALA A 89 -7.04 -8.95 -9.65
C ALA A 89 -8.37 -8.20 -9.59
N LEU A 90 -8.35 -6.88 -9.50
CA LEU A 90 -9.56 -6.05 -9.46
C LEU A 90 -10.29 -6.05 -10.82
N PRO A 91 -11.63 -6.02 -10.82
CA PRO A 91 -12.41 -6.19 -12.04
C PRO A 91 -12.21 -4.98 -12.98
N PRO A 92 -11.94 -5.22 -14.27
CA PRO A 92 -11.62 -4.14 -15.20
C PRO A 92 -12.85 -3.26 -15.47
N ARG A 93 -12.71 -1.95 -15.24
CA ARG A 93 -13.44 -0.90 -15.97
C ARG A 93 -12.42 -0.08 -16.74
N PRO A 94 -12.67 0.18 -18.02
CA PRO A 94 -11.72 -0.15 -19.09
C PRO A 94 -10.28 0.11 -18.63
N THR A 95 -9.67 -0.89 -18.00
CA THR A 95 -8.24 -0.85 -17.69
C THR A 95 -7.57 -0.80 -19.06
N PRO A 96 -6.93 0.31 -19.41
CA PRO A 96 -6.42 0.46 -20.75
C PRO A 96 -5.38 -0.63 -21.01
N THR A 97 -5.37 -1.20 -22.21
CA THR A 97 -4.58 -2.41 -22.54
C THR A 97 -3.10 -2.26 -22.18
N TRP A 98 -2.56 -1.04 -22.21
CA TRP A 98 -1.19 -0.74 -21.79
C TRP A 98 -0.92 -1.10 -20.33
N LEU A 99 -1.89 -1.02 -19.42
CA LEU A 99 -1.74 -1.39 -18.01
C LEU A 99 -1.56 -2.91 -17.84
N ARG A 100 -2.19 -3.71 -18.70
CA ARG A 100 -2.03 -5.18 -18.72
C ARG A 100 -0.66 -5.62 -19.23
N ILE A 101 -0.01 -4.79 -20.05
CA ILE A 101 1.35 -5.01 -20.55
C ILE A 101 2.37 -4.40 -19.58
N LEU A 102 2.06 -3.23 -19.03
CA LEU A 102 2.94 -2.50 -18.14
C LEU A 102 3.14 -3.24 -16.82
N VAL A 103 2.10 -3.82 -16.20
CA VAL A 103 2.25 -4.57 -14.95
C VAL A 103 3.27 -5.73 -15.08
N PRO A 104 3.14 -6.67 -16.04
CA PRO A 104 4.14 -7.73 -16.19
C PRO A 104 5.50 -7.19 -16.65
N LEU A 105 5.54 -6.13 -17.46
CA LEU A 105 6.80 -5.47 -17.85
C LEU A 105 7.51 -4.86 -16.63
N LEU A 106 6.79 -4.20 -15.73
CA LEU A 106 7.32 -3.65 -14.50
C LEU A 106 7.70 -4.75 -13.53
N ILE A 107 6.94 -5.85 -13.42
CA ILE A 107 7.32 -7.03 -12.63
C ILE A 107 8.61 -7.66 -13.19
N ALA A 108 8.74 -7.77 -14.52
CA ALA A 108 9.95 -8.27 -15.18
C ALA A 108 11.14 -7.32 -14.99
N ALA A 109 10.92 -6.01 -15.14
CA ALA A 109 11.91 -4.98 -14.84
C ALA A 109 12.28 -4.96 -13.35
N CYS A 110 11.36 -5.29 -12.45
CA CYS A 110 11.60 -5.46 -11.02
C CYS A 110 12.51 -6.67 -10.76
N ALA A 111 12.24 -7.81 -11.41
CA ALA A 111 13.07 -9.00 -11.32
C ALA A 111 14.49 -8.75 -11.87
N VAL A 112 14.62 -8.01 -12.98
CA VAL A 112 15.91 -7.67 -13.59
C VAL A 112 16.65 -6.58 -12.80
N GLY A 113 15.96 -5.51 -12.37
CA GLY A 113 16.53 -4.39 -11.62
C GLY A 113 16.97 -4.76 -10.21
N GLY A 114 16.27 -5.71 -9.56
CA GLY A 114 16.68 -6.30 -8.28
C GLY A 114 18.00 -7.07 -8.37
N VAL A 115 18.29 -7.68 -9.53
CA VAL A 115 19.56 -8.37 -9.81
C VAL A 115 20.70 -7.38 -10.09
N LEU A 116 20.39 -6.21 -10.66
CA LEU A 116 21.39 -5.26 -11.18
C LEU A 116 21.75 -4.08 -10.23
N LYS A 117 21.33 -4.08 -8.96
CA LYS A 117 21.59 -3.00 -7.98
C LYS A 117 21.23 -1.57 -8.46
N GLY A 118 20.31 -1.42 -9.43
CA GLY A 118 20.09 -0.16 -10.13
C GLY A 118 18.65 0.31 -10.12
N ALA A 119 18.40 1.45 -9.46
CA ALA A 119 17.18 2.28 -9.48
C ALA A 119 16.05 1.98 -8.46
N PRO A 120 16.26 2.26 -7.15
CA PRO A 120 15.19 2.34 -6.15
C PRO A 120 14.02 3.25 -6.55
N SER A 121 14.29 4.28 -7.36
CA SER A 121 13.30 5.23 -7.88
C SER A 121 12.27 4.58 -8.80
N VAL A 122 12.63 3.58 -9.60
CA VAL A 122 11.69 2.87 -10.48
C VAL A 122 10.64 2.14 -9.67
N PHE A 123 11.04 1.50 -8.57
CA PHE A 123 10.12 0.79 -7.68
C PHE A 123 9.19 1.74 -6.92
N LEU A 124 9.71 2.90 -6.51
CA LEU A 124 8.90 3.94 -5.87
C LEU A 124 7.83 4.47 -6.85
N VAL A 125 8.24 4.83 -8.07
CA VAL A 125 7.32 5.32 -9.11
C VAL A 125 6.31 4.23 -9.48
N GLY A 126 6.76 2.99 -9.67
CA GLY A 126 5.88 1.85 -9.95
C GLY A 126 4.85 1.61 -8.84
N THR A 127 5.28 1.65 -7.58
CA THR A 127 4.38 1.57 -6.41
C THR A 127 3.33 2.66 -6.46
N MET A 128 3.73 3.91 -6.70
CA MET A 128 2.81 5.06 -6.75
C MET A 128 1.79 4.92 -7.88
N ILE A 129 2.22 4.51 -9.07
CA ILE A 129 1.33 4.28 -10.22
C ILE A 129 0.33 3.16 -9.89
N PHE A 130 0.80 2.00 -9.44
CA PHE A 130 -0.09 0.85 -9.19
C PHE A 130 -1.02 1.09 -8.00
N ALA A 131 -0.54 1.70 -6.91
CA ALA A 131 -1.40 2.06 -5.78
C ALA A 131 -2.48 3.06 -6.19
N THR A 132 -2.14 4.05 -7.04
CA THR A 132 -3.12 5.02 -7.57
C THR A 132 -4.16 4.34 -8.45
N VAL A 133 -3.71 3.50 -9.38
CA VAL A 133 -4.62 2.77 -10.28
C VAL A 133 -5.53 1.83 -9.48
N ALA A 134 -5.00 1.08 -8.51
CA ALA A 134 -5.80 0.24 -7.62
C ALA A 134 -6.84 1.07 -6.84
N GLY A 135 -6.44 2.22 -6.29
CA GLY A 135 -7.35 3.14 -5.60
C GLY A 135 -8.49 3.64 -6.50
N VAL A 136 -8.18 4.10 -7.71
CA VAL A 136 -9.18 4.54 -8.69
C VAL A 136 -10.12 3.40 -9.10
N GLN A 137 -9.59 2.19 -9.30
CA GLN A 137 -10.42 1.00 -9.58
C GLN A 137 -11.38 0.74 -8.41
N LEU A 138 -10.91 0.74 -7.17
CA LEU A 138 -11.75 0.52 -5.98
C LEU A 138 -12.84 1.58 -5.82
N ILE A 139 -12.52 2.86 -6.02
CA ILE A 139 -13.52 3.96 -6.02
C ILE A 139 -14.56 3.70 -7.11
N SER A 140 -14.12 3.34 -8.30
CA SER A 140 -15.00 3.09 -9.45
C SER A 140 -15.90 1.87 -9.23
N THR A 141 -15.38 0.79 -8.66
CA THR A 141 -16.13 -0.42 -8.28
C THR A 141 -17.13 -0.11 -7.17
N ALA A 142 -16.75 0.65 -6.15
CA ALA A 142 -17.68 1.06 -5.10
C ALA A 142 -18.83 1.92 -5.64
N ARG A 143 -18.54 2.87 -6.54
CA ARG A 143 -19.57 3.66 -7.26
C ARG A 143 -20.46 2.76 -8.13
N ALA A 144 -19.86 1.81 -8.85
CA ALA A 144 -20.59 0.82 -9.66
C ALA A 144 -21.66 0.09 -8.85
N ARG A 145 -21.26 -0.37 -7.66
CA ARG A 145 -22.08 -1.16 -6.74
C ARG A 145 -22.92 -0.29 -5.81
N ARG A 146 -23.00 1.03 -6.07
CA ARG A 146 -23.75 2.03 -5.28
C ARG A 146 -23.39 2.04 -3.78
N VAL A 147 -22.15 1.67 -3.42
CA VAL A 147 -21.63 1.72 -2.05
C VAL A 147 -20.91 3.06 -1.83
N ALA A 148 -21.68 4.15 -1.77
CA ALA A 148 -21.15 5.52 -1.75
C ALA A 148 -20.11 5.77 -0.64
N LEU A 149 -20.39 5.28 0.58
CA LEU A 149 -19.46 5.41 1.70
C LEU A 149 -18.10 4.76 1.42
N ALA A 150 -18.08 3.56 0.83
CA ALA A 150 -16.80 2.90 0.48
C ALA A 150 -16.05 3.70 -0.60
N ALA A 151 -16.76 4.28 -1.58
CA ALA A 151 -16.14 5.10 -2.61
C ALA A 151 -15.48 6.36 -2.02
N VAL A 152 -16.14 7.03 -1.07
CA VAL A 152 -15.58 8.20 -0.37
C VAL A 152 -14.37 7.81 0.46
N LEU A 153 -14.45 6.73 1.24
CA LEU A 153 -13.34 6.29 2.08
C LEU A 153 -12.12 5.85 1.26
N PHE A 154 -12.30 5.18 0.11
CA PHE A 154 -11.20 4.90 -0.81
C PHE A 154 -10.60 6.17 -1.41
N ALA A 155 -11.41 7.18 -1.72
CA ALA A 155 -10.92 8.47 -2.21
C ALA A 155 -10.12 9.23 -1.14
N VAL A 156 -10.59 9.22 0.11
CA VAL A 156 -9.88 9.79 1.26
C VAL A 156 -8.54 9.08 1.47
N GLN A 157 -8.52 7.74 1.45
CA GLN A 157 -7.28 6.96 1.52
C GLN A 157 -6.29 7.36 0.42
N LEU A 158 -6.77 7.44 -0.82
CA LEU A 158 -5.92 7.77 -1.96
C LEU A 158 -5.35 9.19 -1.82
N ALA A 159 -6.16 10.17 -1.42
CA ALA A 159 -5.70 11.53 -1.14
C ALA A 159 -4.66 11.56 -0.01
N ALA A 160 -4.86 10.78 1.06
CA ALA A 160 -3.94 10.68 2.17
C ALA A 160 -2.55 10.17 1.72
N PHE A 161 -2.45 9.24 0.76
CA PHE A 161 -1.15 8.81 0.24
C PHE A 161 -0.33 9.94 -0.39
N PHE A 162 -0.97 10.84 -1.15
CA PHE A 162 -0.29 11.99 -1.73
C PHE A 162 0.09 13.01 -0.65
N LEU A 163 -0.80 13.25 0.32
CA LEU A 163 -0.53 14.16 1.43
C LEU A 163 0.65 13.68 2.28
N LEU A 164 0.66 12.39 2.63
CA LEU A 164 1.76 11.78 3.39
C LEU A 164 3.07 11.80 2.61
N GLY A 165 3.05 11.56 1.29
CA GLY A 165 4.23 11.69 0.45
C GLY A 165 4.80 13.12 0.47
N PHE A 166 3.92 14.12 0.43
CA PHE A 166 4.31 15.53 0.54
C PHE A 166 4.87 15.88 1.93
N LEU A 167 4.22 15.45 3.01
CA LEU A 167 4.71 15.68 4.38
C LEU A 167 6.09 15.04 4.58
N ALA A 168 6.25 13.79 4.13
CA ALA A 168 7.49 13.03 4.23
C ALA A 168 8.67 13.67 3.47
N SER A 169 8.39 14.47 2.43
CA SER A 169 9.42 15.17 1.65
C SER A 169 9.92 16.48 2.26
N ARG A 170 9.32 16.95 3.36
CA ARG A 170 9.72 18.21 4.00
C ARG A 170 11.05 18.05 4.74
N ASP A 171 11.92 19.03 4.57
CA ASP A 171 13.12 19.18 5.40
C ASP A 171 12.73 19.46 6.86
N GLY A 172 13.56 19.02 7.82
CA GLY A 172 13.34 19.31 9.24
C GLY A 172 12.23 18.50 9.90
N GLN A 173 12.21 17.18 9.65
CA GLN A 173 11.25 16.24 10.26
C GLN A 173 11.32 16.19 11.79
N THR A 174 10.52 17.04 12.44
CA THR A 174 10.37 17.05 13.90
C THR A 174 9.56 15.84 14.39
N ILE A 175 9.80 15.38 15.63
CA ILE A 175 9.05 14.27 16.23
C ILE A 175 7.52 14.48 16.19
N PRO A 176 6.97 15.67 16.53
CA PRO A 176 5.53 15.91 16.41
C PRO A 176 5.00 15.76 14.98
N LEU A 177 5.75 16.23 13.98
CA LEU A 177 5.35 16.08 12.57
C LEU A 177 5.29 14.61 12.16
N GLN A 178 6.27 13.81 12.58
CA GLN A 178 6.27 12.37 12.31
C GLN A 178 5.10 11.65 12.99
N TRP A 179 4.69 12.06 14.19
CA TRP A 179 3.46 11.54 14.82
C TRP A 179 2.21 11.89 14.04
N VAL A 180 2.10 13.13 13.56
CA VAL A 180 0.98 13.54 12.70
C VAL A 180 0.93 12.69 11.43
N GLU A 181 2.08 12.42 10.81
CA GLU A 181 2.17 11.54 9.64
C GLU A 181 1.72 10.11 9.97
N GLN A 182 2.21 9.51 11.05
CA GLN A 182 1.84 8.14 11.39
C GLN A 182 0.36 8.01 11.76
N LEU A 183 -0.18 8.90 12.59
CA LEU A 183 -1.59 8.88 12.95
C LEU A 183 -2.50 9.13 11.75
N SER A 184 -2.10 10.03 10.84
CA SER A 184 -2.83 10.26 9.59
C SER A 184 -2.82 9.02 8.70
N ASN A 185 -1.69 8.32 8.62
CA ASN A 185 -1.59 7.06 7.89
C ASN A 185 -2.47 5.98 8.52
N THR A 186 -2.40 5.78 9.84
CA THR A 186 -3.24 4.84 10.58
C THR A 186 -4.73 5.12 10.35
N ALA A 187 -5.16 6.38 10.48
CA ALA A 187 -6.55 6.79 10.24
C ALA A 187 -7.01 6.51 8.79
N ALA A 188 -6.14 6.79 7.82
CA ALA A 188 -6.40 6.45 6.43
C ALA A 188 -6.59 4.92 6.29
N GLN A 189 -5.65 4.11 6.80
CA GLN A 189 -5.75 2.66 6.65
C GLN A 189 -6.96 2.05 7.36
N VAL A 190 -7.43 2.64 8.47
CA VAL A 190 -8.72 2.28 9.07
C VAL A 190 -9.87 2.54 8.10
N ALA A 191 -9.89 3.71 7.46
CA ALA A 191 -10.89 4.03 6.44
C ALA A 191 -10.84 3.04 5.26
N PHE A 192 -9.64 2.65 4.83
CA PHE A 192 -9.44 1.64 3.79
C PHE A 192 -9.99 0.26 4.18
N VAL A 193 -9.65 -0.24 5.38
CA VAL A 193 -10.16 -1.52 5.89
C VAL A 193 -11.68 -1.52 5.93
N TYR A 194 -12.27 -0.45 6.48
CA TYR A 194 -13.71 -0.34 6.59
C TYR A 194 -14.38 -0.25 5.21
N ALA A 195 -13.80 0.48 4.26
CA ALA A 195 -14.27 0.54 2.88
C ALA A 195 -14.23 -0.84 2.19
N ALA A 196 -13.13 -1.59 2.35
CA ALA A 196 -12.97 -2.92 1.80
C ALA A 196 -13.98 -3.91 2.40
N TRP A 197 -14.20 -3.86 3.71
CA TRP A 197 -15.22 -4.66 4.39
C TRP A 197 -16.63 -4.35 3.88
N ARG A 198 -17.00 -3.06 3.78
CA ARG A 198 -18.31 -2.62 3.27
C ARG A 198 -18.53 -3.06 1.83
N LEU A 199 -17.52 -2.89 0.98
CA LEU A 199 -17.59 -3.28 -0.43
C LEU A 199 -17.76 -4.80 -0.60
N GLY A 200 -17.07 -5.60 0.21
CA GLY A 200 -17.19 -7.06 0.20
C GLY A 200 -18.52 -7.56 0.77
N SER A 201 -19.11 -6.85 1.74
CA SER A 201 -20.39 -7.22 2.34
C SER A 201 -21.59 -6.88 1.45
N ALA A 202 -21.44 -5.91 0.55
CA ALA A 202 -22.46 -5.58 -0.45
C ALA A 202 -22.56 -6.62 -1.58
N SER A 203 -21.66 -7.60 -1.64
CA SER A 203 -21.65 -8.68 -2.65
C SER A 203 -22.39 -9.95 -2.20
N GLY A 204 -23.44 -9.81 -1.38
CA GLY A 204 -24.36 -10.90 -1.01
C GLY A 204 -25.22 -11.41 -2.19
N PRO A 205 -25.90 -12.57 -2.06
CA PRO A 205 -26.35 -13.44 -3.16
C PRO A 205 -27.51 -12.88 -4.01
N ALA A 206 -27.25 -11.84 -4.78
CA ALA A 206 -28.22 -11.23 -5.70
C ALA A 206 -27.82 -11.33 -7.19
N ASP A 207 -26.68 -11.96 -7.51
CA ASP A 207 -26.18 -12.11 -8.89
C ASP A 207 -26.41 -13.54 -9.47
N THR A 208 -27.38 -14.29 -8.96
CA THR A 208 -27.83 -15.58 -9.52
C THR A 208 -29.27 -15.54 -10.04
N ALA A 209 -29.68 -14.43 -10.65
CA ALA A 209 -30.96 -14.33 -11.35
C ALA A 209 -30.74 -13.96 -12.82
#